data_AF-A0A2D5SAD2-F1
#
_entry.id   AF-A0A2D5SAD2-F1
#
_cell.length_a   1.000
_cell.length_b   1.000
_cell.length_c   1.000
_cell.angle_alpha   90.00
_cell.angle_beta   90.00
_cell.angle_gamma   90.00
#
_symmetry.space_group_name_H-M   'P 1'
#
loop_
_entity.id
_entity.type
_entity.pdbx_description
1 polymer ?
#
loop_
_entity_poly.entity_id
_entity_poly.type
_entity_poly.pdbx_seq_one_letter_code
_entity_poly.pdbx_strand_id
1 'polypeptide(L)'
;MPELALKERLQPSLLDRLTDDAPRSRVESHEKRVLTAAQLQESVVRDLSWLLNTVNLACCQDLTNFPLLQQSVINYGVPALSGALASGLDPHLLAQQ
;
A
#
# COMPACT_ATOMS: atom_id res chain seq x y z
N MET A 1 10.13 23.84 19.61
CA MET A 1 10.56 23.36 18.28
C MET A 1 11.62 22.29 18.49
N PRO A 2 11.34 21.00 18.24
CA PRO A 2 12.38 19.98 18.16
C PRO A 2 12.62 19.62 16.70
N GLU A 3 13.66 20.24 16.13
CA GLU A 3 14.23 19.95 14.82
C GLU A 3 15.29 18.84 14.98
N LEU A 4 14.85 17.67 15.45
CA LEU A 4 15.71 16.50 15.62
C LEU A 4 15.38 15.46 14.55
N ALA A 5 16.15 15.53 13.46
CA ALA A 5 16.47 14.45 12.53
C ALA A 5 15.28 13.67 11.95
N LEU A 6 14.74 14.21 10.87
CA LEU A 6 13.91 13.54 9.84
C LEU A 6 14.54 12.24 9.27
N LYS A 7 15.75 11.85 9.68
CA LYS A 7 16.61 10.92 8.94
C LYS A 7 16.49 9.43 9.29
N GLU A 8 15.94 9.05 10.45
CA GLU A 8 15.93 7.61 10.84
C GLU A 8 14.71 7.20 11.68
N ARG A 9 13.55 7.81 11.42
CA ARG A 9 12.27 7.31 11.95
C ARG A 9 11.63 6.46 10.86
N LEU A 10 12.18 5.26 10.64
CA LEU A 10 11.57 4.25 9.78
C LEU A 10 10.25 3.82 10.44
N GLN A 11 9.18 4.54 10.14
CA GLN A 11 7.85 4.27 10.68
C GLN A 11 7.17 3.16 9.89
N PRO A 12 6.28 2.37 10.53
CA PRO A 12 5.51 1.35 9.86
C PRO A 12 4.66 1.93 8.72
N SER A 13 4.54 1.17 7.63
CA SER A 13 3.74 1.58 6.48
C SER A 13 2.25 1.65 6.85
N LEU A 14 1.41 2.22 5.97
CA LEU A 14 -0.03 2.19 6.17
C LEU A 14 -0.56 0.75 6.21
N LEU A 15 -0.02 -0.13 5.36
CA LEU A 15 -0.40 -1.54 5.32
C LEU A 15 0.05 -2.30 6.56
N ASP A 16 1.22 -2.00 7.12
CA ASP A 16 1.66 -2.56 8.41
C ASP A 16 0.66 -2.24 9.52
N ARG A 17 0.20 -0.98 9.58
CA ARG A 17 -0.76 -0.54 10.59
C ARG A 17 -2.15 -1.12 10.39
N LEU A 18 -2.58 -1.36 9.16
CA LEU A 18 -3.87 -2.00 8.86
C LEU A 18 -3.84 -3.52 9.06
N THR A 19 -2.71 -4.17 8.80
CA THR A 19 -2.57 -5.62 8.93
C THR A 19 -2.59 -6.05 10.39
N ASP A 20 -2.04 -5.24 11.29
CA ASP A 20 -1.97 -5.45 12.75
C ASP A 20 -1.66 -6.91 13.14
N ASP A 21 -0.37 -7.26 13.17
CA ASP A 21 0.08 -8.60 13.56
C ASP A 21 -0.20 -8.96 15.04
N ALA A 22 -0.63 -8.00 15.87
CA ALA A 22 -0.93 -8.22 17.28
C ALA A 22 -2.29 -7.63 17.67
N PRO A 23 -3.41 -8.13 17.08
CA PRO A 23 -4.73 -7.51 17.21
C PRO A 23 -5.30 -7.58 18.64
N ARG A 24 -4.69 -8.40 19.51
CA ARG A 24 -5.06 -8.51 20.94
C ARG A 24 -4.30 -7.52 21.83
N SER A 25 -3.28 -6.84 21.32
CA SER A 25 -2.53 -5.83 22.07
C SER A 25 -3.11 -4.44 21.82
N ARG A 26 -3.74 -3.86 22.84
CA ARG A 26 -4.33 -2.52 22.75
C ARG A 26 -3.31 -1.37 22.82
N VAL A 27 -2.07 -1.69 23.14
CA VAL A 27 -0.98 -0.73 23.28
C VAL A 27 0.16 -1.16 22.35
N GLU A 28 0.58 -0.24 21.50
CA GLU A 28 1.72 -0.43 20.63
C GLU A 28 3.00 -0.04 21.39
N SER A 29 3.89 -1.02 21.60
CA SER A 29 5.19 -0.79 22.23
C SER A 29 6.05 0.17 21.40
N HIS A 30 6.80 1.05 22.07
CA HIS A 30 7.62 2.08 21.42
C HIS A 30 8.65 1.50 20.41
N GLU A 31 9.08 0.26 20.62
CA GLU A 31 10.01 -0.49 19.76
C GLU A 31 9.39 -0.87 18.40
N LYS A 32 8.06 -1.03 18.31
CA LYS A 32 7.37 -1.28 17.03
C LYS A 32 7.32 -0.04 16.13
N ARG A 33 7.67 1.14 16.65
CA ARG A 33 7.63 2.42 15.91
C ARG A 33 8.92 2.74 15.15
N VAL A 34 9.95 1.90 15.29
CA VAL A 34 11.25 2.08 14.62
C VAL A 34 11.59 0.78 13.92
N LEU A 35 11.40 0.75 12.60
CA LEU A 35 11.82 -0.35 11.75
C LEU A 35 13.34 -0.26 11.51
N THR A 36 13.95 -1.41 11.28
CA THR A 36 15.29 -1.49 10.69
C THR A 36 15.21 -1.40 9.17
N ALA A 37 16.33 -1.09 8.50
CA ALA A 37 16.38 -1.07 7.04
C ALA A 37 16.05 -2.44 6.39
N ALA A 38 16.33 -3.54 7.08
CA ALA A 38 15.97 -4.89 6.62
C ALA A 38 14.45 -5.13 6.71
N GLN A 39 13.82 -4.77 7.83
CA GLN A 39 12.37 -4.87 7.99
C GLN A 39 11.62 -3.97 7.01
N LEU A 40 12.17 -2.80 6.67
CA LEU A 40 11.61 -1.96 5.62
C LEU A 40 11.63 -2.67 4.26
N GLN A 41 12.75 -3.31 3.89
CA GLN A 41 12.84 -4.06 2.64
C GLN A 41 11.85 -5.22 2.59
N GLU A 42 11.71 -5.98 3.67
CA GLU A 42 10.72 -7.06 3.77
C GLU A 42 9.30 -6.54 3.59
N SER A 43 8.98 -5.41 4.23
CA SER A 43 7.67 -4.75 4.11
C SER A 43 7.41 -4.30 2.67
N VAL A 44 8.39 -3.68 2.01
CA VAL A 44 8.28 -3.27 0.60
C VAL A 44 8.06 -4.47 -0.32
N VAL A 45 8.80 -5.56 -0.14
CA VAL A 45 8.66 -6.77 -0.96
C VAL A 45 7.29 -7.41 -0.77
N ARG A 46 6.82 -7.52 0.48
CA ARG A 46 5.48 -8.02 0.80
C ARG A 46 4.40 -7.14 0.16
N ASP A 47 4.49 -5.83 0.34
CA ASP A 47 3.50 -4.87 -0.15
C ASP A 47 3.46 -4.84 -1.69
N LEU A 48 4.61 -4.95 -2.38
CA LEU A 48 4.65 -5.11 -3.84
C LEU A 48 4.06 -6.46 -4.27
N SER A 49 4.33 -7.53 -3.54
CA SER A 49 3.74 -8.84 -3.83
C SER A 49 2.21 -8.78 -3.73
N TRP A 50 1.66 -8.16 -2.69
CA TRP A 50 0.22 -7.99 -2.54
C TRP A 50 -0.38 -7.09 -3.62
N LEU A 51 0.27 -5.98 -3.94
CA LEU A 51 -0.19 -5.04 -4.97
C LEU A 51 -0.31 -5.70 -6.34
N LEU A 52 0.73 -6.45 -6.74
CA LEU A 52 0.80 -7.07 -8.06
C LEU A 52 -0.07 -8.33 -8.19
N ASN A 53 -0.44 -8.96 -7.06
CA ASN A 53 -1.32 -10.14 -7.06
C ASN A 53 -2.79 -9.81 -6.75
N THR A 54 -3.13 -8.55 -6.50
CA THR A 54 -4.50 -8.13 -6.20
C THR A 54 -5.06 -7.32 -7.38
N VAL A 55 -6.24 -7.71 -7.88
CA VAL A 55 -6.97 -6.93 -8.88
C VAL A 55 -7.76 -5.83 -8.17
N ASN A 56 -7.60 -4.57 -8.60
CA ASN A 56 -8.32 -3.46 -7.99
C ASN A 56 -9.85 -3.53 -8.21
N LEU A 57 -10.61 -2.91 -7.32
CA LEU A 57 -12.07 -2.98 -7.31
C LEU A 57 -12.69 -2.35 -8.57
N ALA A 58 -12.07 -1.30 -9.11
CA ALA A 58 -12.50 -0.62 -10.33
C ALA A 58 -12.60 -1.54 -11.55
N CYS A 59 -11.90 -2.68 -11.58
CA CYS A 59 -12.05 -3.67 -12.64
C CYS A 59 -13.37 -4.46 -12.57
N CYS A 60 -13.95 -4.58 -11.38
CA CYS A 60 -15.16 -5.37 -11.15
C CYS A 60 -16.41 -4.49 -10.97
N GLN A 61 -16.24 -3.22 -10.60
CA GLN A 61 -17.34 -2.29 -10.30
C GLN A 61 -17.07 -0.92 -10.89
N ASP A 62 -18.14 -0.27 -11.38
CA ASP A 62 -18.08 1.13 -11.80
C ASP A 62 -18.04 2.05 -10.57
N LEU A 63 -16.91 2.71 -10.38
CA LEU A 63 -16.66 3.63 -9.27
C LEU A 63 -16.85 5.11 -9.65
N THR A 64 -17.38 5.42 -10.84
CA THR A 64 -17.50 6.79 -11.35
C THR A 64 -18.25 7.73 -10.39
N ASN A 65 -19.26 7.21 -9.69
CA ASN A 65 -20.03 7.98 -8.69
C ASN A 65 -19.37 8.04 -7.29
N PHE A 66 -18.24 7.35 -7.09
CA PHE A 66 -17.57 7.20 -5.80
C PHE A 66 -16.07 7.55 -5.90
N PRO A 67 -15.71 8.81 -6.20
CA PRO A 67 -14.32 9.21 -6.42
C PRO A 67 -13.41 9.00 -5.19
N LEU A 68 -13.96 9.16 -3.99
CA LEU A 68 -13.22 8.89 -2.74
C LEU A 68 -12.90 7.40 -2.56
N LEU A 69 -13.77 6.51 -3.05
CA LEU A 69 -13.58 5.08 -2.95
C LEU A 69 -12.48 4.64 -3.93
N GLN A 70 -12.49 5.20 -5.14
CA GLN A 70 -11.48 4.96 -6.16
C GLN A 70 -10.06 5.37 -5.70
N GLN A 71 -9.94 6.42 -4.90
CA GLN A 71 -8.67 6.92 -4.33
C GLN A 71 -8.34 6.32 -2.95
N SER A 72 -9.14 5.37 -2.47
CA SER A 72 -8.95 4.76 -1.15
C SER A 72 -8.22 3.43 -1.23
N VAL A 73 -7.76 2.95 -0.08
CA VAL A 73 -7.19 1.61 0.10
C VAL A 73 -8.16 0.48 -0.24
N ILE A 74 -9.47 0.77 -0.38
CA ILE A 74 -10.47 -0.22 -0.81
C ILE A 74 -10.27 -0.58 -2.28
N ASN A 75 -9.80 0.37 -3.10
CA ASN A 75 -9.46 0.14 -4.50
C ASN A 75 -7.99 -0.29 -4.68
N TYR A 76 -7.39 -0.93 -3.66
CA TYR A 76 -6.01 -1.40 -3.71
C TYR A 76 -5.82 -2.54 -4.72
N GLY A 77 -4.68 -2.51 -5.44
CA GLY A 77 -4.32 -3.50 -6.44
C GLY A 77 -3.97 -2.87 -7.78
N VAL A 78 -3.64 -3.71 -8.76
CA VAL A 78 -3.45 -3.30 -10.15
C VAL A 78 -4.70 -3.65 -10.97
N PRO A 79 -4.97 -2.92 -12.07
CA PRO A 79 -5.99 -3.35 -13.01
C PRO A 79 -5.71 -4.75 -13.54
N ALA A 80 -6.74 -5.52 -13.89
CA ALA A 80 -6.56 -6.83 -14.49
C ALA A 80 -5.80 -6.72 -15.83
N LEU A 81 -4.51 -7.09 -15.82
CA LEU A 81 -3.64 -7.04 -17.01
C LEU A 81 -3.81 -8.29 -17.89
N SER A 82 -4.37 -9.38 -17.34
CA SER A 82 -4.61 -10.61 -18.07
C SER A 82 -5.66 -10.40 -19.16
N GLY A 83 -5.29 -10.65 -20.42
CA GLY A 83 -6.17 -10.45 -21.59
C GLY A 83 -6.12 -9.04 -22.19
N ALA A 84 -5.42 -8.09 -21.57
CA ALA A 84 -5.11 -6.80 -22.19
C ALA A 84 -3.92 -6.96 -23.15
N LEU A 85 -4.01 -6.38 -24.35
CA LEU A 85 -2.87 -6.29 -25.25
C LEU A 85 -1.83 -5.37 -24.60
N ALA A 86 -0.56 -5.80 -24.54
CA ALA A 86 0.52 -5.00 -23.98
C ALA A 86 0.67 -3.61 -24.63
N SER A 87 0.16 -3.44 -25.86
CA SER A 87 0.09 -2.17 -26.58
C SER A 87 -0.97 -1.18 -26.07
N GLY A 88 -1.93 -1.65 -25.26
CA GLY A 88 -2.96 -0.82 -24.61
C GLY A 88 -2.66 -0.54 -23.13
N LEU A 89 -1.56 -1.08 -22.59
CA LEU A 89 -1.08 -0.78 -21.25
C LEU A 89 -0.32 0.55 -21.30
N ASP A 90 -1.02 1.64 -21.02
CA ASP A 90 -0.36 2.94 -20.83
C ASP A 90 0.37 2.93 -19.46
N PRO A 91 1.71 2.98 -19.42
CA PRO A 91 2.45 3.03 -18.17
C PRO A 91 2.12 4.29 -17.34
N HIS A 92 1.58 5.35 -17.96
CA HIS A 92 1.10 6.53 -17.23
C HIS A 92 -0.19 6.28 -16.46
N LEU A 93 -0.99 5.27 -16.82
CA LEU A 93 -2.14 4.84 -16.01
C LEU A 93 -1.70 4.15 -14.71
N LEU A 94 -0.53 3.50 -14.71
CA LEU A 94 0.07 2.93 -13.50
C LEU A 94 0.70 4.00 -12.60
N ALA A 95 1.14 5.12 -13.16
CA ALA A 95 1.80 6.21 -12.42
C ALA A 95 0.84 7.21 -11.75
N GLN A 96 -0.46 7.16 -12.09
CA GLN A 96 -1.50 8.08 -11.58
C GLN A 96 -2.43 7.45 -10.51
N GLN A 97 -2.12 6.23 -10.05
CA GLN A 97 -2.81 5.54 -8.96
C GLN A 97 -2.00 5.70 -7.67
#